data_AF-A0AAN8EYP2-F1
#
_entry.id   AF-A0AAN8EYP2-F1
#
_cell.length_a   1.000
_cell.length_b   1.000
_cell.length_c   1.000
_cell.angle_alpha   90.00
_cell.angle_beta   90.00
_cell.angle_gamma   90.00
#
_symmetry.space_group_name_H-M   'P 1'
#
loop_
_entity.id
_entity.type
_entity.pdbx_description
1 polymer ?
#
loop_
_entity_poly.entity_id
_entity_poly.type
_entity_poly.pdbx_seq_one_letter_code
_entity_poly.pdbx_strand_id
1 'polypeptide(L)'
;DGRIFKPGQGNNSYIFPGVALGAILFKAKHIPDKAFLLAARRCANFVTEKSLQTYARLYPRLKDIRELSVLIAIDVGNYLFKHDLATLHPEPEDKEMFIRQQIYSVEYDELINKTYSWPTKDMKHGFPVPVIERTSMDDE
;
A
#
# COMPACT_ATOMS: atom_id res chain seq x y z
N ASP A 1 -18.93 0.26 42.04
CA ASP A 1 -19.25 1.50 41.29
C ASP A 1 -19.96 1.26 39.95
N GLY A 2 -20.20 0.01 39.51
CA GLY A 2 -20.85 -0.26 38.21
C GLY A 2 -20.00 0.04 36.96
N ARG A 3 -18.72 0.42 37.12
CA ARG A 3 -17.80 0.73 36.02
C ARG A 3 -17.35 -0.53 35.27
N ILE A 4 -17.34 -0.45 33.94
CA ILE A 4 -16.90 -1.54 33.06
C ILE A 4 -15.49 -1.25 32.56
N PHE A 5 -14.55 -2.16 32.82
CA PHE A 5 -13.18 -2.09 32.32
C PHE A 5 -12.99 -3.06 31.14
N LYS A 6 -12.20 -2.66 30.14
CA LYS A 6 -11.89 -3.50 28.98
C LYS A 6 -10.37 -3.56 28.76
N PRO A 7 -9.65 -4.38 29.55
CA PRO A 7 -8.19 -4.45 29.48
C PRO A 7 -7.73 -4.77 28.06
N GLY A 8 -6.74 -4.02 27.59
CA GLY A 8 -6.10 -4.25 26.30
C GLY A 8 -5.04 -5.35 26.38
N GLN A 9 -4.58 -5.81 25.23
CA GLN A 9 -3.49 -6.79 25.13
C GLN A 9 -2.29 -6.13 24.48
N GLY A 10 -1.09 -6.27 25.07
CA GLY A 10 0.16 -5.82 24.47
C GLY A 10 0.64 -6.79 23.40
N ASN A 11 -0.02 -6.79 22.25
CA ASN A 11 0.27 -7.72 21.16
C ASN A 11 1.24 -7.10 20.14
N ASN A 12 2.23 -7.88 19.70
CA ASN A 12 3.15 -7.52 18.63
C ASN A 12 2.45 -7.15 17.30
N SER A 13 1.22 -7.63 17.09
CA SER A 13 0.39 -7.28 15.93
C SER A 13 0.11 -5.79 15.75
N TYR A 14 0.31 -4.95 16.79
CA TYR A 14 0.20 -3.49 16.62
C TYR A 14 1.42 -2.84 15.96
N ILE A 15 2.56 -3.53 15.94
CA ILE A 15 3.85 -2.93 15.55
C ILE A 15 4.38 -3.56 14.26
N PHE A 16 4.55 -4.88 14.23
CA PHE A 16 5.22 -5.55 13.11
C PHE A 16 4.58 -5.30 11.74
N PRO A 17 3.24 -5.30 11.58
CA PRO A 17 2.65 -5.06 10.27
C PRO A 17 2.97 -3.68 9.70
N GLY A 18 2.92 -2.62 10.52
CA GLY A 18 3.22 -1.26 10.09
C GLY A 18 4.71 -1.04 9.80
N VAL A 19 5.59 -1.56 10.67
CA VAL A 19 7.05 -1.48 10.46
C VAL A 19 7.46 -2.25 9.21
N ALA A 20 6.94 -3.47 9.02
CA ALA A 20 7.23 -4.27 7.84
C ALA A 20 6.69 -3.62 6.57
N LEU A 21 5.46 -3.08 6.59
CA LEU A 21 4.89 -2.35 5.46
C LEU A 21 5.77 -1.17 5.04
N GLY A 22 6.19 -0.33 5.99
CA GLY A 22 7.11 0.77 5.71
C GLY A 22 8.47 0.31 5.18
N ALA A 23 9.05 -0.73 5.77
CA ALA A 23 10.34 -1.27 5.34
C ALA A 23 10.30 -1.82 3.90
N ILE A 24 9.23 -2.54 3.54
CA ILE A 24 9.05 -3.12 2.21
C ILE A 24 8.80 -2.03 1.18
N LEU A 25 7.80 -1.18 1.41
CA LEU A 25 7.37 -0.18 0.43
C LEU A 25 8.46 0.84 0.13
N PHE A 26 9.20 1.29 1.14
CA PHE A 26 10.29 2.26 0.98
C PHE A 26 11.66 1.62 0.73
N LYS A 27 11.70 0.29 0.56
CA LYS A 27 12.91 -0.49 0.31
C LYS A 27 14.03 -0.13 1.29
N ALA A 28 13.74 -0.24 2.58
CA ALA A 28 14.67 0.12 3.65
C ALA A 28 15.94 -0.73 3.59
N LYS A 29 17.12 -0.10 3.69
CA LYS A 29 18.41 -0.83 3.78
C LYS A 29 18.47 -1.69 5.05
N HIS A 30 18.11 -1.08 6.17
CA HIS A 30 18.12 -1.69 7.51
C HIS A 30 16.96 -1.10 8.34
N ILE A 31 16.51 -1.81 9.37
CA ILE A 31 15.46 -1.34 10.28
C ILE A 31 16.11 -0.83 11.58
N PRO A 32 16.19 0.50 11.80
CA PRO A 32 16.77 1.04 13.03
C PRO A 32 15.80 0.92 14.21
N ASP A 33 16.32 0.89 15.44
CA ASP A 33 15.50 0.90 16.68
C ASP A 33 14.49 2.05 16.72
N LYS A 34 14.85 3.16 16.07
CA LYS A 34 13.98 4.33 15.95
C LYS A 34 12.67 4.02 15.23
N ALA A 35 12.64 3.08 14.28
CA ALA A 35 11.41 2.65 13.61
C ALA A 35 10.42 2.03 14.61
N PHE A 36 10.89 1.21 15.55
CA PHE A 36 10.04 0.62 16.60
C PHE A 36 9.56 1.67 17.59
N LEU A 37 10.39 2.66 17.93
CA LEU A 37 9.98 3.76 18.80
C LEU A 37 8.90 4.65 18.13
N LEU A 38 9.04 4.92 16.82
CA LEU A 38 8.03 5.64 16.04
C LEU A 38 6.72 4.87 16.01
N ALA A 39 6.78 3.55 15.75
CA ALA A 39 5.61 2.69 15.77
C ALA A 39 4.90 2.68 17.14
N ALA A 40 5.65 2.57 18.23
CA ALA A 40 5.11 2.60 19.58
C ALA A 40 4.43 3.95 19.89
N ARG A 41 5.06 5.07 19.52
CA ARG A 41 4.48 6.41 19.69
C ARG A 41 3.19 6.57 18.88
N ARG A 42 3.18 6.10 17.62
CA ARG A 42 1.99 6.14 16.78
C ARG A 42 0.86 5.29 17.35
N CYS A 43 1.17 4.09 17.84
CA CYS A 43 0.21 3.20 18.50
C CYS A 43 -0.43 3.85 19.73
N ALA A 44 0.38 4.49 20.60
CA ALA A 44 -0.13 5.21 21.76
C ALA A 44 -1.05 6.39 21.38
N ASN A 45 -0.64 7.17 20.38
CA ASN A 45 -1.44 8.30 19.89
C ASN A 45 -2.75 7.88 19.20
N PHE A 46 -2.85 6.63 18.75
CA PHE A 46 -4.05 6.10 18.10
C PHE A 46 -5.14 5.66 19.11
N VAL A 47 -4.82 5.63 20.41
CA VAL A 47 -5.79 5.31 21.47
C VAL A 47 -6.71 6.50 21.68
N THR A 48 -8.01 6.29 21.46
CA THR A 48 -9.01 7.33 21.67
C THR A 48 -9.22 7.64 23.16
N GLU A 49 -9.47 8.90 23.47
CA GLU A 49 -9.74 9.36 24.84
C GLU A 49 -10.90 8.60 25.49
N LYS A 50 -11.96 8.30 24.72
CA LYS A 50 -13.06 7.42 25.15
C LYS A 50 -12.58 6.03 25.59
N SER A 51 -11.65 5.43 24.84
CA SER A 51 -11.13 4.10 25.18
C SER A 51 -10.34 4.13 26.49
N LEU A 52 -9.56 5.19 26.68
CA LEU A 52 -8.76 5.39 27.88
C LEU A 52 -9.62 5.72 29.10
N GLN A 53 -10.49 6.73 29.01
CA GLN A 53 -11.26 7.23 30.15
C GLN A 53 -12.46 6.34 30.53
N THR A 54 -13.17 5.78 29.55
CA THR A 54 -14.37 4.97 29.84
C THR A 54 -14.01 3.53 30.23
N TYR A 55 -12.99 2.96 29.60
CA TYR A 55 -12.70 1.53 29.71
C TYR A 55 -11.31 1.19 30.28
N ALA A 56 -10.50 2.21 30.63
CA ALA A 56 -9.10 2.06 31.03
C ALA A 56 -8.27 1.24 30.03
N ARG A 57 -8.57 1.37 28.73
CA ARG A 57 -7.91 0.59 27.69
C ARG A 57 -6.70 1.33 27.16
N LEU A 58 -5.53 0.70 27.27
CA LEU A 58 -4.23 1.25 26.85
C LEU A 58 -3.86 0.98 25.39
N TYR A 59 -4.52 0.04 24.72
CA TYR A 59 -4.23 -0.33 23.33
C TYR A 59 -5.41 -0.03 22.40
N PRO A 60 -5.15 0.25 21.12
CA PRO A 60 -6.19 0.38 20.10
C PRO A 60 -7.07 -0.86 19.99
N ARG A 61 -8.18 -0.76 19.24
CA ARG A 61 -8.99 -1.93 18.92
C ARG A 61 -8.29 -2.71 17.80
N LEU A 62 -8.27 -4.05 17.92
CA LEU A 62 -7.65 -4.92 16.91
C LEU A 62 -8.19 -4.70 15.49
N LYS A 63 -9.48 -4.38 15.35
CA LYS A 63 -10.09 -4.10 14.04
C LYS A 63 -9.49 -2.89 13.31
N ASP A 64 -8.86 -1.97 14.05
CA ASP A 64 -8.29 -0.75 13.51
C ASP A 64 -6.77 -0.94 13.16
N ILE A 65 -6.22 -2.15 13.30
CA ILE A 65 -4.79 -2.44 13.06
C ILE A 65 -4.36 -2.11 11.62
N ARG A 66 -5.20 -2.36 10.61
CA ARG A 66 -4.85 -2.04 9.22
C ARG A 66 -4.56 -0.55 9.05
N GLU A 67 -5.41 0.29 9.62
CA GLU A 67 -5.25 1.75 9.56
C GLU A 67 -4.05 2.22 10.40
N LEU A 68 -3.88 1.67 11.61
CA LEU A 68 -2.68 1.93 12.40
C LEU A 68 -1.40 1.58 11.64
N SER A 69 -1.40 0.47 10.89
CA SER A 69 -0.23 0.02 10.12
C SER A 69 0.14 0.99 9.01
N VAL A 70 -0.85 1.58 8.33
CA VAL A 70 -0.64 2.65 7.33
C VAL A 70 0.07 3.85 7.99
N LEU A 71 -0.46 4.32 9.11
CA LEU A 71 0.10 5.50 9.80
C LEU A 71 1.51 5.25 10.33
N ILE A 72 1.79 4.03 10.83
CA ILE A 72 3.14 3.63 11.23
C ILE A 72 4.07 3.61 10.01
N ALA A 73 3.63 3.05 8.89
CA ALA A 73 4.42 2.99 7.67
C ALA A 73 4.77 4.40 7.17
N ILE A 74 3.86 5.37 7.25
CA ILE A 74 4.13 6.78 6.92
C ILE A 74 5.25 7.35 7.81
N ASP A 75 5.13 7.19 9.13
CA ASP A 75 6.13 7.71 10.09
C ASP A 75 7.51 7.08 9.88
N VAL A 76 7.54 5.76 9.67
CA VAL A 76 8.77 5.02 9.38
C VAL A 76 9.35 5.47 8.04
N GLY A 77 8.54 5.60 7.00
CA GLY A 77 8.96 6.08 5.68
C GLY A 77 9.59 7.46 5.72
N ASN A 78 8.93 8.42 6.38
CA ASN A 78 9.47 9.76 6.59
C ASN A 78 10.84 9.74 7.29
N TYR A 79 10.99 8.87 8.29
CA TYR A 79 12.27 8.70 8.97
C TYR A 79 13.34 8.11 8.05
N LEU A 80 12.99 7.09 7.26
CA LEU A 80 13.92 6.40 6.37
C LEU A 80 14.44 7.31 5.26
N PHE A 81 13.58 8.12 4.64
CA PHE A 81 14.00 9.09 3.63
C PHE A 81 14.90 10.17 4.23
N LYS A 82 14.54 10.72 5.40
CA LYS A 82 15.33 11.76 6.07
C LYS A 82 16.76 11.32 6.45
N HIS A 83 17.00 10.02 6.65
CA HIS A 83 18.29 9.48 7.06
C HIS A 83 18.98 8.65 5.97
N ASP A 84 18.59 8.80 4.71
CA ASP A 84 19.18 8.09 3.56
C ASP A 84 19.17 6.55 3.67
N LEU A 85 18.17 6.03 4.40
CA LEU A 85 17.94 4.60 4.62
C LEU A 85 16.93 4.01 3.64
N ALA A 86 16.07 4.82 3.03
CA ALA A 86 15.17 4.40 1.96
C ALA A 86 15.94 4.27 0.63
N THR A 87 15.64 3.24 -0.16
CA THR A 87 16.21 3.07 -1.52
C THR A 87 15.15 3.17 -2.62
N LEU A 88 13.88 3.32 -2.26
CA LEU A 88 12.85 3.71 -3.23
C LEU A 88 13.18 5.11 -3.79
N HIS A 89 13.25 5.23 -5.11
CA HIS A 89 13.48 6.50 -5.79
C HIS A 89 12.59 6.60 -7.05
N PRO A 90 11.95 7.76 -7.32
CA PRO A 90 11.93 8.97 -6.49
C PRO A 90 11.15 8.79 -5.17
N GLU A 91 11.34 9.73 -4.23
CA GLU A 91 10.48 9.80 -3.03
C GLU A 91 9.04 10.14 -3.45
N PRO A 92 8.02 9.38 -3.02
CA PRO A 92 6.64 9.70 -3.34
C PRO A 92 6.22 11.06 -2.74
N GLU A 93 5.59 11.90 -3.55
CA GLU A 93 5.04 13.18 -3.13
C GLU A 93 3.97 12.99 -2.05
N ASP A 94 2.99 12.11 -2.34
CA ASP A 94 1.99 11.66 -1.38
C ASP A 94 2.27 10.21 -0.95
N LYS A 95 2.89 10.09 0.23
CA LYS A 95 3.21 8.78 0.83
C LYS A 95 1.98 8.02 1.28
N GLU A 96 0.93 8.70 1.71
CA GLU A 96 -0.28 8.02 2.17
C GLU A 96 -0.98 7.37 0.99
N MET A 97 -1.18 8.12 -0.11
CA MET A 97 -1.77 7.60 -1.33
C MET A 97 -0.92 6.45 -1.90
N PHE A 98 0.41 6.62 -1.94
CA PHE A 98 1.33 5.56 -2.37
C PHE A 98 1.16 4.28 -1.54
N ILE A 99 1.16 4.39 -0.21
CA ILE A 99 1.01 3.21 0.65
C ILE A 99 -0.35 2.55 0.42
N ARG A 100 -1.44 3.31 0.36
CA ARG A 100 -2.80 2.77 0.20
C ARG A 100 -2.98 2.04 -1.14
N GLN A 101 -2.31 2.48 -2.21
CA GLN A 101 -2.33 1.79 -3.50
C GLN A 101 -1.59 0.46 -3.52
N GLN A 102 -0.65 0.24 -2.60
CA GLN A 102 0.19 -0.97 -2.55
C GLN A 102 -0.33 -2.02 -1.56
N ILE A 103 -1.32 -1.67 -0.73
CA ILE A 103 -1.90 -2.59 0.24
C ILE A 103 -2.76 -3.64 -0.47
N TYR A 104 -2.64 -4.88 -0.01
CA TYR A 104 -3.45 -6.00 -0.48
C TYR A 104 -4.95 -5.71 -0.39
N SER A 105 -5.64 -5.82 -1.53
CA SER A 105 -7.10 -5.80 -1.63
C SER A 105 -7.65 -7.20 -1.35
N VAL A 106 -8.77 -7.26 -0.61
CA VAL A 106 -9.50 -8.51 -0.36
C VAL A 106 -10.54 -8.78 -1.45
N GLU A 107 -10.78 -7.80 -2.31
CA GLU A 107 -11.73 -7.91 -3.43
C GLU A 107 -11.13 -8.76 -4.55
N TYR A 108 -12.00 -9.40 -5.33
CA TYR A 108 -11.56 -10.15 -6.50
C TYR A 108 -11.07 -9.23 -7.61
N ASP A 109 -9.98 -9.62 -8.25
CA ASP A 109 -9.46 -8.96 -9.45
C ASP A 109 -10.08 -9.54 -10.73
N GLU A 110 -10.17 -8.71 -11.77
CA GLU A 110 -10.56 -9.16 -13.09
C GLU A 110 -9.45 -9.99 -13.74
N LEU A 111 -9.75 -11.26 -14.06
CA LEU A 111 -8.81 -12.18 -14.69
C LEU A 111 -8.86 -12.15 -16.22
N ILE A 112 -9.87 -11.48 -16.79
CA ILE A 112 -10.07 -11.37 -18.24
C ILE A 112 -9.48 -10.06 -18.72
N ASN A 113 -8.78 -10.10 -19.85
CA ASN A 113 -8.17 -8.91 -20.46
C ASN A 113 -9.22 -7.85 -20.80
N LYS A 114 -8.97 -6.61 -20.39
CA LYS A 114 -9.73 -5.44 -20.82
C LYS A 114 -9.35 -5.08 -22.25
N THR A 115 -10.29 -5.22 -23.17
CA THR A 115 -10.12 -4.78 -24.55
C THR A 115 -10.45 -3.29 -24.66
N TYR A 116 -9.71 -2.59 -25.52
CA TYR A 116 -9.99 -1.19 -25.87
C TYR A 116 -9.74 -1.00 -27.37
N SER A 117 -10.55 -0.16 -28.01
CA SER A 117 -10.47 0.08 -29.45
C SER A 117 -9.40 1.12 -29.77
N TRP A 118 -8.66 0.89 -30.85
CA TRP A 118 -7.80 1.91 -31.45
C TRP A 118 -8.60 2.83 -32.39
N PRO A 119 -8.04 3.97 -32.83
CA PRO A 119 -8.67 4.75 -33.89
C PRO A 119 -8.96 3.87 -35.11
N THR A 120 -10.14 4.02 -35.72
CA THR A 120 -10.64 3.09 -36.75
C THR A 120 -9.71 2.93 -37.96
N LYS A 121 -8.93 3.96 -38.29
CA LYS A 121 -7.94 3.91 -39.38
C LYS A 121 -6.78 2.95 -39.06
N ASP A 122 -6.40 2.87 -37.80
CA ASP A 122 -5.25 2.09 -37.31
C ASP A 122 -5.64 0.64 -36.96
N MET A 123 -6.95 0.35 -36.94
CA MET A 123 -7.50 -1.02 -36.79
C MET A 123 -7.67 -1.75 -38.13
N LYS A 124 -7.41 -1.09 -39.27
CA LYS A 124 -7.58 -1.70 -40.59
C LYS A 124 -6.48 -2.72 -40.84
N HIS A 125 -6.88 -3.96 -41.11
CA HIS A 125 -5.98 -4.98 -41.63
C HIS A 125 -5.74 -4.77 -43.13
N GLY A 126 -4.61 -5.29 -43.61
CA GLY A 126 -4.19 -5.17 -45.02
C GLY A 126 -3.08 -4.15 -45.20
N PHE A 127 -2.66 -3.97 -46.45
CA PHE A 127 -1.59 -3.02 -46.77
C PHE A 127 -2.09 -1.58 -46.58
N PRO A 128 -1.32 -0.70 -45.92
CA PRO A 128 -1.69 0.70 -45.74
C PRO A 128 -1.67 1.48 -47.06
N VAL A 129 -0.99 0.94 -48.06
CA VAL A 129 -0.90 1.47 -49.42
C VAL A 129 -1.23 0.36 -50.41
N PRO A 130 -1.81 0.70 -51.58
CA PRO A 130 -2.10 -0.29 -52.62
C PRO A 130 -0.84 -1.06 -53.04
N VAL A 131 -0.98 -2.37 -53.25
CA VAL A 131 0.08 -3.26 -53.75
C VAL A 131 -0.34 -3.91 -55.06
N ILE A 132 0.64 -4.24 -55.91
CA ILE A 132 0.40 -5.06 -57.11
C ILE A 132 0.36 -6.52 -56.66
N GLU A 133 -0.75 -7.21 -56.93
CA GLU A 133 -0.88 -8.64 -56.64
C GLU A 133 0.04 -9.47 -57.55
N ARG A 134 0.65 -10.51 -56.98
CA ARG A 134 1.44 -11.48 -57.75
C ARG A 134 0.49 -12.53 -58.31
N THR A 135 0.54 -12.78 -59.62
CA THR A 135 -0.18 -13.89 -60.27
C THR A 135 0.52 -15.21 -59.98
N SER A 136 -0.27 -16.27 -59.82
CA SER A 136 0.25 -17.63 -59.69
C SER A 136 0.42 -18.28 -61.07
N MET A 137 1.23 -19.33 -61.18
CA MET A 137 1.42 -20.05 -62.46
C MET A 137 0.13 -20.69 -63.00
N ASP A 138 -0.89 -20.87 -62.15
CA ASP A 138 -2.18 -21.45 -62.53
C ASP A 138 -3.15 -20.41 -63.14
N ASP A 139 -2.76 -19.12 -63.14
CA ASP A 139 -3.56 -17.99 -63.66
C ASP A 139 -3.09 -17.50 -65.06
N GLU A 140 -2.12 -18.18 -65.69
CA GLU A 140 -1.66 -17.97 -67.09
C GLU A 140 -2.24 -19.03 -68.05
#